data_AF-A0A417CCA5-F1
#
_entry.id   AF-A0A417CCA5-F1
#
_cell.length_a   1.000
_cell.length_b   1.000
_cell.length_c   1.000
_cell.angle_alpha   90.00
_cell.angle_beta   90.00
_cell.angle_gamma   90.00
#
_symmetry.space_group_name_H-M   'P 1'
#
loop_
_entity.id
_entity.type
_entity.pdbx_description
1 polymer ?
#
loop_
_entity_poly.entity_id
_entity_poly.type
_entity_poly.pdbx_seq_one_letter_code
_entity_poly.pdbx_strand_id
1 'polypeptide(L)'
;MEYSKIVKKECPMCGKTYFVKLTEVEYDQYKKYIAYGSLIQNALSNTSPTVREFLKTGYCPDCQKLLFGKCEQKELFFSYDDIREDVTKEFCERHENILDALTSDDADVLTEEEWLLLMYEF
;
A
#
# COMPACT_ATOMS: atom_id res chain seq x y z
N MET A 1 -3.04 14.22 3.75
CA MET A 1 -3.32 12.80 3.46
C MET A 1 -3.08 12.01 4.74
N GLU A 2 -3.96 11.07 5.08
CA GLU A 2 -3.84 10.23 6.29
C GLU A 2 -2.79 9.11 6.10
N TYR A 3 -2.77 8.51 4.90
CA TYR A 3 -1.80 7.49 4.51
C TYR A 3 -0.65 8.09 3.71
N SER A 4 0.56 7.63 3.96
CA SER A 4 1.79 8.18 3.36
C SER A 4 2.83 7.11 2.99
N LYS A 5 2.53 5.84 3.28
CA LYS A 5 3.42 4.69 3.05
C LYS A 5 2.63 3.54 2.47
N ILE A 6 3.29 2.72 1.66
CA ILE A 6 2.72 1.48 1.14
C ILE A 6 3.66 0.30 1.36
N VAL A 7 3.09 -0.90 1.46
CA VAL A 7 3.83 -2.16 1.42
C VAL A 7 3.34 -2.99 0.23
N LYS A 8 4.26 -3.31 -0.68
CA LYS A 8 4.02 -4.15 -1.85
C LYS A 8 4.23 -5.63 -1.52
N LYS A 9 3.28 -6.48 -1.93
CA LYS A 9 3.44 -7.95 -1.92
C LYS A 9 2.71 -8.59 -3.08
N GLU A 10 3.26 -9.71 -3.55
CA GLU A 10 2.56 -10.63 -4.44
C GLU A 10 1.67 -11.56 -3.61
N CYS A 11 0.41 -11.72 -4.02
CA CYS A 11 -0.50 -12.65 -3.37
C CYS A 11 -0.16 -14.08 -3.74
N PRO A 12 0.18 -14.97 -2.79
CA PRO A 12 0.61 -16.33 -3.09
C PRO A 12 -0.52 -17.23 -3.63
N MET A 13 -1.78 -16.79 -3.57
CA MET A 13 -2.93 -17.55 -4.07
C MET A 13 -3.33 -17.19 -5.50
N CYS A 14 -3.32 -15.90 -5.85
CA CYS A 14 -3.76 -15.43 -7.18
C CYS A 14 -2.63 -14.88 -8.06
N GLY A 15 -1.41 -14.76 -7.52
CA GLY A 15 -0.22 -14.28 -8.24
C GLY A 15 -0.22 -12.78 -8.57
N LYS A 16 -1.29 -12.04 -8.24
CA LYS A 16 -1.36 -10.60 -8.46
C LYS A 16 -0.58 -9.83 -7.40
N THR A 17 0.04 -8.72 -7.79
CA THR A 17 0.65 -7.76 -6.87
C THR A 17 -0.41 -6.86 -6.27
N TYR A 18 -0.34 -6.67 -4.95
CA TYR A 18 -1.15 -5.74 -4.20
C TYR A 18 -0.27 -4.84 -3.34
N PHE A 19 -0.85 -3.71 -2.97
CA PHE A 19 -0.32 -2.72 -2.06
C PHE A 19 -1.31 -2.53 -0.92
N VAL A 20 -0.79 -2.30 0.28
CA VAL A 20 -1.60 -1.83 1.42
C VAL A 20 -1.12 -0.45 1.83
N LYS A 21 -2.05 0.47 2.02
CA LYS A 21 -1.83 1.82 2.55
C LYS A 21 -1.60 1.76 4.05
N LEU A 22 -0.61 2.50 4.53
CA LEU A 22 -0.26 2.63 5.94
C LEU A 22 0.02 4.09 6.29
N THR A 23 -0.33 4.46 7.51
CA THR A 23 0.17 5.70 8.13
C THR A 23 1.68 5.55 8.42
N GLU A 24 2.39 6.67 8.63
CA GLU A 24 3.80 6.63 9.07
C GLU A 24 3.99 5.78 10.34
N VAL A 25 3.07 5.89 11.30
CA VAL A 25 3.14 5.16 12.58
C VAL A 25 3.02 3.65 12.36
N GLU A 26 2.07 3.20 11.54
CA GLU A 26 1.89 1.78 11.23
C GLU A 26 3.07 1.24 10.41
N TYR A 27 3.62 2.04 9.51
CA TYR A 27 4.81 1.66 8.74
C TYR A 27 6.04 1.52 9.63
N ASP A 28 6.24 2.41 10.60
CA ASP A 28 7.30 2.30 11.61
C ASP A 28 7.14 1.06 12.49
N GLN A 29 5.90 0.73 12.88
CA GLN A 29 5.59 -0.51 13.58
C GLN A 29 5.91 -1.74 12.72
N TYR A 30 5.57 -1.70 11.42
CA TYR A 30 5.87 -2.77 10.48
C TYR A 30 7.38 -2.97 10.30
N LYS A 31 8.16 -1.90 10.13
CA LYS A 31 9.63 -1.98 10.06
C LYS A 31 10.22 -2.66 11.29
N LYS A 32 9.77 -2.28 12.49
CA LYS A 32 10.20 -2.90 13.76
C LYS A 32 9.81 -4.38 13.82
N TYR A 33 8.59 -4.72 13.40
CA TYR A 33 8.12 -6.10 13.34
C TYR A 33 9.01 -6.97 12.44
N ILE A 34 9.34 -6.48 11.24
CA ILE A 34 10.21 -7.20 10.30
C ILE A 34 11.64 -7.34 10.84
N ALA A 35 12.18 -6.30 11.48
CA ALA A 35 13.56 -6.30 11.97
C ALA A 35 13.77 -7.19 13.22
N TYR A 36 12.83 -7.16 14.17
CA TYR A 36 13.03 -7.77 15.49
C TYR A 36 12.13 -8.98 15.76
N GLY A 37 11.09 -9.17 14.94
CA GLY A 37 10.04 -10.15 15.21
C GLY A 37 9.19 -9.77 16.42
N SER A 38 7.98 -10.32 16.47
CA SER A 38 7.08 -10.33 17.64
C SER A 38 5.83 -11.12 17.25
N LEU A 39 4.90 -11.26 18.17
CA LEU A 39 3.53 -11.59 17.81
C LEU A 39 2.93 -10.42 17.01
N ILE A 40 2.45 -10.68 15.80
CA ILE A 40 2.01 -9.64 14.86
C ILE A 40 0.85 -8.80 15.42
N GLN A 41 -0.01 -9.39 16.23
CA GLN A 41 -1.10 -8.68 16.92
C GLN A 41 -0.60 -7.67 17.95
N ASN A 42 0.60 -7.88 18.51
CA ASN A 42 1.21 -6.94 19.45
C ASN A 42 2.02 -5.88 18.70
N ALA A 43 2.70 -6.28 17.61
CA ALA A 43 3.54 -5.38 16.85
C ALA A 43 2.73 -4.38 16.00
N LEU A 44 1.58 -4.81 15.48
CA LEU A 44 0.72 -4.04 14.59
C LEU A 44 -0.69 -3.92 15.19
N SER A 45 -0.76 -3.50 16.46
CA SER A 45 -2.01 -3.44 17.23
C SER A 45 -3.07 -2.51 16.63
N ASN A 46 -2.64 -1.49 15.87
CA ASN A 46 -3.51 -0.47 15.30
C ASN A 46 -4.11 -0.89 13.94
N THR A 47 -3.73 -2.05 13.42
CA THR A 47 -4.16 -2.52 12.10
C THR A 47 -5.19 -3.65 12.21
N SER A 48 -6.10 -3.73 11.24
CA SER A 48 -7.07 -4.84 11.18
C SER A 48 -6.38 -6.21 11.01
N PRO A 49 -7.06 -7.31 11.35
CA PRO A 49 -6.60 -8.65 11.05
C PRO A 49 -6.25 -8.84 9.56
N THR A 50 -7.01 -8.22 8.64
CA THR A 50 -6.76 -8.32 7.20
C THR A 50 -5.45 -7.67 6.78
N VAL A 51 -5.17 -6.47 7.29
CA VAL A 51 -3.88 -5.79 7.08
C VAL A 51 -2.72 -6.60 7.66
N ARG A 52 -2.85 -7.12 8.89
CA ARG A 52 -1.81 -7.96 9.51
C ARG A 52 -1.52 -9.22 8.71
N GLU A 53 -2.57 -9.91 8.27
CA GLU A 53 -2.41 -11.13 7.47
C GLU A 53 -1.70 -10.80 6.16
N PHE A 54 -2.10 -9.74 5.45
CA PHE A 54 -1.39 -9.30 4.25
C PHE A 54 0.08 -8.97 4.52
N LEU A 55 0.37 -8.17 5.55
CA LEU A 55 1.74 -7.80 5.92
C LEU A 55 2.61 -9.01 6.28
N LYS A 56 2.00 -10.08 6.81
CA LYS A 56 2.70 -11.32 7.15
C LYS A 56 2.90 -12.24 5.94
N THR A 57 1.86 -12.51 5.17
CA THR A 57 1.82 -13.63 4.21
C THR A 57 1.62 -13.18 2.77
N GLY A 58 1.13 -11.96 2.54
CA GLY A 58 0.84 -11.42 1.22
C GLY A 58 -0.55 -11.75 0.67
N TYR A 59 -1.38 -12.52 1.37
CA TYR A 59 -2.73 -12.80 0.89
C TYR A 59 -3.54 -11.51 0.70
N CYS A 60 -3.99 -11.25 -0.52
CA CYS A 60 -4.82 -10.09 -0.82
C CYS A 60 -6.21 -10.20 -0.16
N PRO A 61 -6.96 -9.10 -0.01
CA PRO A 61 -8.25 -9.11 0.69
C PRO A 61 -9.26 -10.11 0.12
N ASP A 62 -9.31 -10.26 -1.20
CA ASP A 62 -10.26 -11.18 -1.85
C ASP A 62 -9.90 -12.65 -1.59
N CYS A 63 -8.61 -13.00 -1.63
CA CYS A 63 -8.14 -14.34 -1.27
C CYS A 63 -8.33 -14.61 0.22
N GLN A 64 -8.10 -13.63 1.09
CA GLN A 64 -8.40 -13.75 2.52
C GLN A 64 -9.89 -13.98 2.77
N LYS A 65 -10.77 -13.26 2.07
CA LYS A 65 -12.23 -13.45 2.17
C LYS A 65 -12.63 -14.87 1.77
N LEU A 66 -11.99 -15.44 0.74
CA LEU A 66 -12.23 -16.82 0.31
C LEU A 66 -11.75 -17.84 1.36
N LEU A 67 -10.57 -17.63 1.95
CA LEU A 67 -9.97 -18.54 2.92
C LEU A 67 -10.62 -18.47 4.32
N PHE A 68 -10.98 -17.27 4.77
CA PHE A 68 -11.40 -17.00 6.15
C PHE A 68 -12.86 -16.55 6.26
N GLY A 69 -13.57 -16.37 5.15
CA GLY A 69 -14.98 -15.94 5.10
C GLY A 69 -15.21 -14.45 5.38
N LYS A 70 -14.16 -13.67 5.67
CA LYS A 70 -14.26 -12.24 5.98
C LYS A 70 -13.01 -11.47 5.53
N CYS A 71 -13.19 -10.19 5.24
CA CYS A 71 -12.12 -9.21 5.09
C CYS A 71 -12.57 -7.88 5.70
N GLU A 72 -11.66 -7.18 6.35
CA GLU A 72 -11.88 -5.87 6.95
C GLU A 72 -11.01 -4.84 6.23
N GLN A 73 -11.47 -3.59 6.15
CA GLN A 73 -10.73 -2.47 5.57
C GLN A 73 -10.18 -2.73 4.15
N LYS A 74 -11.01 -3.24 3.24
CA LYS A 74 -10.58 -3.56 1.86
C LYS A 74 -10.12 -2.33 1.09
N GLU A 75 -10.68 -1.16 1.41
CA GLU A 75 -10.35 0.16 0.83
C GLU A 75 -8.89 0.60 1.06
N LEU A 76 -8.18 -0.03 2.00
CA LEU A 76 -6.75 0.21 2.22
C LEU A 76 -5.87 -0.51 1.20
N PHE A 77 -6.44 -1.34 0.33
CA PHE A 77 -5.71 -2.15 -0.61
C PHE A 77 -6.00 -1.73 -2.04
N PHE A 78 -4.95 -1.73 -2.85
CA PHE A 78 -5.04 -1.49 -4.29
C PHE A 78 -4.02 -2.36 -5.03
N SER A 79 -4.13 -2.41 -6.33
CA SER A 79 -3.31 -3.16 -7.26
C SER A 79 -2.96 -2.30 -8.48
N TYR A 80 -2.14 -2.82 -9.39
CA TYR A 80 -1.89 -2.13 -10.66
C TYR A 80 -3.15 -1.98 -11.52
N ASP A 81 -4.18 -2.81 -11.30
CA ASP A 81 -5.47 -2.68 -12.00
C ASP A 81 -6.22 -1.37 -11.59
N ASP A 82 -5.82 -0.75 -10.46
CA ASP A 82 -6.41 0.48 -9.92
C ASP A 82 -5.63 1.75 -10.31
N ILE A 83 -4.53 1.61 -11.07
CA ILE A 83 -3.63 2.71 -11.45
C ILE A 83 -3.86 3.12 -12.91
N ARG A 84 -4.01 4.42 -13.16
CA ARG A 84 -4.06 4.95 -14.53
C ARG A 84 -2.63 5.11 -15.07
N GLU A 85 -2.18 4.11 -15.82
CA GLU A 85 -0.81 4.06 -16.37
C GLU A 85 -0.51 5.26 -17.29
N ASP A 86 -1.48 5.69 -18.08
CA ASP A 86 -1.36 6.86 -18.96
C ASP A 86 -1.14 8.16 -18.17
N VAL A 87 -1.92 8.37 -17.11
CA VAL A 87 -1.83 9.57 -16.26
C VAL A 87 -0.52 9.60 -15.49
N THR A 88 -0.13 8.48 -14.86
CA THR A 88 1.12 8.40 -14.08
C THR A 88 2.35 8.56 -14.97
N LYS A 89 2.33 7.97 -16.17
CA LYS A 89 3.41 8.14 -17.16
C LYS A 89 3.51 9.59 -17.64
N GLU A 90 2.39 10.21 -18.00
CA GLU A 90 2.37 11.61 -18.45
C GLU A 90 2.87 12.56 -17.34
N PHE A 91 2.48 12.30 -16.08
CA PHE A 91 2.98 13.04 -14.93
C PHE A 91 4.52 12.93 -14.83
N CYS A 92 5.06 11.72 -14.85
CA CYS A 92 6.51 11.50 -14.80
C CYS A 92 7.27 12.13 -15.99
N GLU A 93 6.69 12.13 -17.19
CA GLU A 93 7.31 12.74 -18.38
C GLU A 93 7.30 14.28 -18.35
N ARG A 94 6.30 14.87 -17.67
CA ARG A 94 6.14 16.33 -17.59
C ARG A 94 7.09 16.99 -16.59
N HIS A 95 7.50 16.27 -15.54
CA HIS A 95 8.24 16.83 -14.42
C HIS A 95 9.67 16.28 -14.36
N GLU A 96 10.67 17.16 -14.43
CA GLU A 96 12.09 16.79 -14.30
C GLU A 96 12.43 16.31 -12.88
N ASN A 97 11.87 16.98 -11.86
CA ASN A 97 11.96 16.54 -10.46
C ASN A 97 10.59 16.07 -9.98
N ILE A 98 10.40 14.75 -10.00
CA ILE A 98 9.13 14.10 -9.65
C ILE A 98 8.80 14.29 -8.16
N LEU A 99 9.80 14.23 -7.27
CA LEU A 99 9.56 14.39 -5.83
C LEU A 99 9.06 15.80 -5.49
N ASP A 100 9.63 16.83 -6.12
CA ASP A 100 9.15 18.21 -5.92
C ASP A 100 7.70 18.35 -6.41
N ALA A 101 7.39 17.78 -7.60
CA ALA A 101 6.04 17.80 -8.17
C ALA A 101 5.02 17.02 -7.32
N LEU A 102 5.41 15.90 -6.71
CA LEU A 102 4.55 15.14 -5.80
C LEU A 102 4.23 15.89 -4.49
N THR A 103 5.02 16.91 -4.16
CA THR A 103 4.79 17.77 -2.98
C THR A 103 4.17 19.13 -3.32
N SER A 104 3.88 19.38 -4.60
CA SER A 104 3.26 20.61 -5.09
C SER A 104 1.79 20.37 -5.49
N ASP A 105 1.10 21.44 -5.88
CA ASP A 105 -0.26 21.40 -6.41
C ASP A 105 -0.35 20.62 -7.74
N ASP A 106 0.77 20.33 -8.41
CA ASP A 106 0.79 19.52 -9.63
C ASP A 106 0.27 18.09 -9.36
N ALA A 107 0.46 17.59 -8.13
CA ALA A 107 0.01 16.27 -7.70
C ALA A 107 -1.52 16.11 -7.66
N ASP A 108 -2.31 17.20 -7.72
CA ASP A 108 -3.78 17.16 -7.64
C ASP A 108 -4.44 16.38 -8.79
N VAL A 109 -3.72 16.10 -9.87
CA VAL A 109 -4.19 15.25 -10.98
C VAL A 109 -4.21 13.75 -10.62
N LEU A 110 -3.39 13.36 -9.64
CA LEU A 110 -3.19 11.97 -9.23
C LEU A 110 -4.25 11.54 -8.22
N THR A 111 -4.61 10.26 -8.24
CA THR A 111 -5.33 9.66 -7.11
C THR A 111 -4.40 9.43 -5.92
N GLU A 112 -4.96 9.15 -4.74
CA GLU A 112 -4.15 8.78 -3.57
C GLU A 112 -3.28 7.54 -3.86
N GLU A 113 -3.82 6.53 -4.54
CA GLU A 113 -3.11 5.30 -4.90
C GLU A 113 -1.94 5.56 -5.86
N GLU A 114 -2.15 6.43 -6.85
CA GLU A 114 -1.13 6.84 -7.82
C GLU A 114 -0.04 7.66 -7.16
N TRP A 115 -0.42 8.64 -6.33
CA TRP A 115 0.53 9.43 -5.55
C TRP A 115 1.36 8.55 -4.63
N LEU A 116 0.73 7.63 -3.90
CA LEU A 116 1.42 6.69 -3.01
C LEU A 116 2.38 5.77 -3.77
N LEU A 117 1.99 5.31 -4.97
CA LEU A 117 2.84 4.48 -5.81
C LEU A 117 4.07 5.27 -6.30
N LEU A 118 3.88 6.48 -6.82
CA LEU A 118 4.99 7.30 -7.29
C LEU A 118 5.93 7.71 -6.14
N MET A 119 5.39 8.08 -4.98
CA MET A 119 6.18 8.33 -3.76
C MET A 119 6.94 7.10 -3.24
N TYR A 120 6.54 5.90 -3.65
CA TYR A 120 7.24 4.66 -3.31
C TYR A 120 8.33 4.31 -4.33
N GLU A 121 8.17 4.70 -5.59
CA GLU A 121 9.08 4.38 -6.69
C GLU A 121 10.23 5.39 -6.84
N PHE A 122 10.06 6.64 -6.39
CA PHE A 122 11.06 7.73 -6.44
C PHE A 122 11.58 8.12 -5.06
#